data_AF-A0A536ZFV9-F1
#
_entry.id   AF-A0A536ZFV9-F1
#
_cell.length_a   1.000
_cell.length_b   1.000
_cell.length_c   1.000
_cell.angle_alpha   90.00
_cell.angle_beta   90.00
_cell.angle_gamma   90.00
#
_symmetry.space_group_name_H-M   'P 1'
#
loop_
_entity.id
_entity.type
_entity.pdbx_description
1 polymer ?
#
loop_
_entity_poly.entity_id
_entity_poly.type
_entity_poly.pdbx_seq_one_letter_code
_entity_poly.pdbx_strand_id
1 'polypeptide(L)'
;MGQVTRGLAGVATGLVAWVLIATAGNLLLRFSWPAYAAVEKAMSFTLGMLTARLALGAVSSLGAGFAVAWITRRNAVAAWCLVALLLAIFIPVHYALWHKFPAWYHVLFIASLVLFTLLGAMRRLPR
;
A
#
# COMPACT_ATOMS: atom_id res chain seq x y z
N MET A 1 -12.90 12.85 -20.70
CA MET A 1 -13.05 13.01 -19.23
C MET A 1 -12.49 14.35 -18.80
N GLY A 2 -13.25 15.15 -18.05
CA GLY A 2 -12.76 16.38 -17.42
C GLY A 2 -11.68 16.09 -16.39
N GLN A 3 -10.88 17.10 -16.04
CA GLN A 3 -9.72 16.95 -15.16
C GLN A 3 -10.07 16.35 -13.79
N VAL A 4 -11.22 16.76 -13.21
CA VAL A 4 -11.74 16.24 -11.93
C VAL A 4 -12.08 14.76 -12.05
N THR A 5 -12.85 14.36 -13.07
CA THR A 5 -13.22 12.95 -13.28
C THR A 5 -11.99 12.05 -13.45
N ARG A 6 -10.93 12.54 -14.11
CA ARG A 6 -9.67 11.80 -14.28
C ARG A 6 -8.94 11.65 -12.95
N GLY A 7 -8.94 12.71 -12.12
CA GLY A 7 -8.39 12.67 -10.77
C GLY A 7 -9.08 11.61 -9.91
N LEU A 8 -10.41 11.64 -9.85
CA LEU A 8 -11.21 10.66 -9.09
C LEU A 8 -10.99 9.23 -9.58
N ALA A 9 -11.06 9.00 -10.89
CA ALA A 9 -10.79 7.68 -11.46
C ALA A 9 -9.37 7.20 -11.17
N GLY A 10 -8.39 8.11 -11.20
CA GLY A 10 -7.01 7.82 -10.84
C GLY A 10 -6.87 7.34 -9.41
N VAL A 11 -7.39 8.12 -8.45
CA VAL A 11 -7.36 7.77 -7.02
C VAL A 11 -8.05 6.43 -6.77
N ALA A 12 -9.25 6.22 -7.34
CA ALA A 12 -9.97 4.96 -7.22
C ALA A 12 -9.17 3.77 -7.78
N THR A 13 -8.58 3.92 -8.98
CA THR A 13 -7.75 2.87 -9.59
C THR A 13 -6.51 2.59 -8.76
N GLY A 14 -5.87 3.62 -8.20
CA GLY A 14 -4.76 3.48 -7.28
C GLY A 14 -5.09 2.68 -6.04
N LEU A 15 -6.23 2.99 -5.40
CA LEU A 15 -6.71 2.24 -4.24
C LEU A 15 -7.00 0.77 -4.59
N VAL A 16 -7.68 0.53 -5.72
CA VAL A 16 -7.96 -0.83 -6.20
C VAL A 16 -6.66 -1.59 -6.45
N ALA A 17 -5.68 -0.98 -7.12
CA ALA A 17 -4.38 -1.58 -7.36
C ALA A 17 -3.67 -1.93 -6.04
N TRP A 18 -3.70 -1.04 -5.05
CA TRP A 18 -3.15 -1.30 -3.72
C TRP A 18 -3.76 -2.56 -3.10
N VAL A 19 -5.10 -2.62 -3.09
CA VAL A 19 -5.85 -3.74 -2.49
C VAL A 19 -5.57 -5.04 -3.21
N LEU A 20 -5.54 -5.04 -4.55
CA LEU A 20 -5.29 -6.24 -5.34
C LEU A 20 -3.87 -6.78 -5.12
N ILE A 21 -2.86 -5.91 -5.15
CA ILE A 21 -1.46 -6.31 -4.93
C ILE A 21 -1.26 -6.82 -3.49
N ALA A 22 -1.80 -6.11 -2.49
CA ALA A 22 -1.72 -6.53 -1.10
C ALA A 22 -2.42 -7.88 -0.87
N THR A 23 -3.59 -8.07 -1.46
CA THR A 23 -4.37 -9.31 -1.34
C THR A 23 -3.62 -10.47 -2.00
N ALA A 24 -3.20 -10.30 -3.26
CA ALA A 24 -2.47 -11.33 -3.98
C ALA A 24 -1.15 -11.71 -3.30
N GLY A 25 -0.38 -10.72 -2.83
CA GLY A 25 0.87 -10.96 -2.12
C GLY A 25 0.65 -11.63 -0.76
N ASN A 26 -0.41 -11.28 -0.02
CA ASN A 26 -0.70 -11.95 1.24
C ASN A 26 -1.19 -13.39 1.03
N LEU A 27 -1.96 -13.66 -0.02
CA LEU A 27 -2.32 -15.02 -0.43
C LEU A 27 -1.08 -15.83 -0.80
N LEU A 28 -0.14 -15.23 -1.54
CA LEU A 28 1.13 -15.87 -1.85
C LEU A 28 1.92 -16.22 -0.58
N LEU A 29 2.05 -15.28 0.38
CA LEU A 29 2.70 -15.54 1.67
C LEU A 29 2.04 -16.70 2.43
N ARG A 30 0.69 -16.75 2.46
CA ARG A 30 -0.04 -17.86 3.10
C ARG A 30 0.25 -19.19 2.45
N PHE A 31 0.26 -19.23 1.11
CA PHE A 31 0.46 -20.45 0.35
C PHE A 31 1.90 -20.94 0.41
N SER A 32 2.87 -20.03 0.29
CA SER A 32 4.30 -20.38 0.22
C SER A 32 4.97 -20.50 1.58
N TRP A 33 4.36 -20.02 2.66
CA TRP A 33 4.95 -20.01 4.00
C TRP A 33 3.95 -20.52 5.06
N PRO A 34 3.83 -21.84 5.26
CA PRO A 34 2.88 -22.42 6.20
C PRO A 34 2.98 -21.88 7.63
N ALA A 35 4.20 -21.63 8.11
CA ALA A 35 4.43 -21.03 9.43
C ALA A 35 3.89 -19.58 9.53
N TYR A 36 3.89 -18.80 8.44
CA TYR A 36 3.25 -17.49 8.39
C TYR A 36 1.73 -17.62 8.52
N ALA A 37 1.12 -18.55 7.77
CA ALA A 37 -0.31 -18.79 7.82
C ALA A 37 -0.78 -19.23 9.21
N ALA A 38 0.00 -20.06 9.90
CA ALA A 38 -0.32 -20.55 11.24
C ALA A 38 -0.40 -19.43 12.30
N VAL A 39 0.43 -18.40 12.18
CA VAL A 39 0.51 -17.30 13.17
C VAL A 39 -0.27 -16.05 12.79
N GLU A 40 -0.79 -15.98 11.56
CA GLU A 40 -1.39 -14.76 11.02
C GLU A 40 -2.61 -14.29 11.82
N LYS A 41 -3.51 -15.22 12.18
CA LYS A 41 -4.73 -14.90 12.94
C LYS A 41 -4.42 -14.40 14.36
N ALA A 42 -3.38 -14.97 14.98
CA ALA A 42 -2.90 -14.54 16.30
C ALA A 42 -2.08 -13.24 16.25
N MET A 43 -1.64 -12.84 15.05
CA MET A 43 -0.72 -11.74 14.79
C MET A 43 0.64 -11.88 15.49
N SER A 44 1.07 -13.12 15.75
CA SER A 44 2.33 -13.43 16.43
C SER A 44 3.46 -13.67 15.41
N PHE A 45 3.77 -12.62 14.65
CA PHE A 45 4.75 -12.68 13.55
C PHE A 45 6.19 -12.64 14.05
N THR A 46 7.07 -13.40 13.40
CA THR A 46 8.51 -13.26 13.55
C THR A 46 9.02 -12.01 12.81
N LEU A 47 10.27 -11.59 13.09
CA LEU A 47 10.88 -10.45 12.39
C LEU A 47 10.84 -10.62 10.86
N GLY A 48 11.19 -11.80 10.34
CA GLY A 48 11.17 -12.05 8.89
C GLY A 48 9.77 -11.90 8.28
N MET A 49 8.73 -12.31 9.00
CA MET A 49 7.34 -12.15 8.57
C MET A 49 6.90 -10.68 8.59
N LEU A 50 7.32 -9.91 9.60
CA LEU A 50 7.08 -8.48 9.65
C LEU A 50 7.75 -7.77 8.48
N THR A 51 9.01 -8.12 8.17
CA THR A 51 9.72 -7.58 7.01
C THR A 51 9.01 -7.93 5.70
N ALA A 52 8.51 -9.16 5.54
CA ALA A 52 7.76 -9.56 4.35
C ALA A 52 6.48 -8.75 4.18
N ARG A 53 5.75 -8.50 5.28
CA ARG A 53 4.55 -7.64 5.28
C ARG A 53 4.86 -6.18 4.93
N LEU A 54 5.96 -5.63 5.45
CA LEU A 54 6.40 -4.29 5.10
C LEU A 54 6.81 -4.19 3.63
N ALA A 55 7.53 -5.19 3.11
CA ALA A 55 7.89 -5.26 1.70
C ALA A 55 6.63 -5.31 0.82
N LEU A 56 5.64 -6.12 1.21
CA LEU A 56 4.35 -6.17 0.53
C LEU A 56 3.63 -4.81 0.56
N GLY A 57 3.57 -4.14 1.72
CA GLY A 57 2.98 -2.80 1.84
C GLY A 57 3.69 -1.76 0.94
N ALA A 58 5.01 -1.81 0.86
CA ALA A 58 5.81 -0.95 -0.03
C ALA A 58 5.53 -1.24 -1.52
N VAL A 59 5.46 -2.51 -1.92
CA VAL A 59 5.15 -2.93 -3.30
C VAL A 59 3.73 -2.52 -3.69
N SER A 60 2.74 -2.72 -2.81
CA SER A 60 1.36 -2.28 -3.04
C SER A 60 1.27 -0.77 -3.20
N SER A 61 1.97 0.00 -2.35
CA SER A 61 2.02 1.46 -2.42
C SER A 61 2.66 1.94 -3.73
N LEU A 62 3.76 1.30 -4.13
CA LEU A 62 4.42 1.58 -5.41
C LEU A 62 3.50 1.31 -6.61
N GLY A 63 2.80 0.18 -6.62
CA GLY A 63 1.84 -0.16 -7.67
C GLY A 63 0.64 0.78 -7.70
N ALA A 64 0.14 1.19 -6.53
CA ALA A 64 -0.95 2.16 -6.41
C ALA A 64 -0.56 3.52 -6.99
N GLY A 65 0.63 4.02 -6.65
CA GLY A 65 1.17 5.26 -7.20
C GLY A 65 1.31 5.22 -8.73
N PHE A 66 1.84 4.12 -9.25
CA PHE A 66 1.95 3.89 -10.69
C PHE A 66 0.58 3.92 -11.39
N ALA A 67 -0.43 3.23 -10.82
CA ALA A 67 -1.78 3.19 -11.35
C ALA A 67 -2.45 4.58 -11.38
N VAL A 68 -2.31 5.38 -10.32
CA VAL A 68 -2.79 6.78 -10.32
C VAL A 68 -2.13 7.58 -11.43
N ALA A 69 -0.80 7.51 -11.56
CA ALA A 69 -0.09 8.29 -12.56
C ALA A 69 -0.44 7.90 -13.99
N TRP A 70 -0.69 6.60 -14.24
CA TRP A 70 -1.16 6.08 -15.52
C TRP A 70 -2.48 6.72 -15.94
N ILE A 71 -3.47 6.72 -15.05
CA ILE A 71 -4.79 7.26 -15.37
C ILE A 71 -4.78 8.79 -15.43
N THR A 72 -4.07 9.45 -14.52
CA THR A 72 -4.14 10.91 -14.34
C THR A 72 -3.17 11.70 -15.21
N ARG A 73 -2.27 11.03 -15.95
CA ARG A 73 -1.11 11.65 -16.62
C ARG A 73 -0.22 12.40 -15.62
N ARG A 74 0.13 11.71 -14.52
CA ARG A 74 1.07 12.20 -13.48
C ARG A 74 0.60 13.47 -12.76
N ASN A 75 -0.69 13.57 -12.47
CA ASN A 75 -1.21 14.67 -11.67
C ASN A 75 -0.76 14.51 -10.21
N ALA A 76 0.09 15.43 -9.73
CA ALA A 76 0.64 15.38 -8.37
C ALA A 76 -0.44 15.48 -7.29
N VAL A 77 -1.49 16.28 -7.52
CA VAL A 77 -2.62 16.42 -6.57
C VAL A 77 -3.32 15.07 -6.42
N ALA A 78 -3.59 14.36 -7.51
CA ALA A 78 -4.24 13.04 -7.43
C ALA A 78 -3.37 12.01 -6.68
N ALA A 79 -2.05 12.03 -6.85
CA ALA A 79 -1.14 11.18 -6.10
C ALA A 79 -1.17 11.49 -4.60
N TRP A 80 -1.14 12.76 -4.22
CA TRP A 80 -1.27 13.18 -2.81
C TRP A 80 -2.65 12.88 -2.22
N CYS A 81 -3.73 13.01 -3.00
CA CYS A 81 -5.06 12.57 -2.59
C CYS A 81 -5.09 11.07 -2.30
N LEU A 82 -4.43 10.24 -3.11
CA LEU A 82 -4.30 8.81 -2.81
C LEU A 82 -3.51 8.59 -1.52
N VAL A 83 -2.38 9.28 -1.33
CA VAL A 83 -1.59 9.17 -0.08
C VAL A 83 -2.45 9.52 1.12
N ALA A 84 -3.17 10.65 1.08
CA ALA A 84 -4.07 11.07 2.15
C ALA A 84 -5.17 10.04 2.44
N LEU A 85 -5.76 9.45 1.39
CA LEU A 85 -6.76 8.40 1.51
C LEU A 85 -6.19 7.14 2.16
N LEU A 86 -5.01 6.68 1.73
CA LEU A 86 -4.34 5.52 2.31
C LEU A 86 -4.00 5.76 3.78
N LEU A 87 -3.48 6.94 4.12
CA LEU A 87 -3.20 7.32 5.51
C LEU A 87 -4.47 7.33 6.36
N ALA A 88 -5.55 7.93 5.85
CA ALA A 88 -6.83 7.96 6.56
C ALA A 88 -7.39 6.55 6.85
N ILE A 89 -7.18 5.60 5.93
CA ILE A 89 -7.59 4.20 6.11
C ILE A 89 -6.67 3.48 7.11
N PHE A 90 -5.35 3.62 6.97
CA PHE A 90 -4.40 2.78 7.69
C PHE A 90 -3.96 3.31 9.05
N ILE A 91 -4.05 4.61 9.33
CA ILE A 91 -3.73 5.16 10.65
C ILE A 91 -4.64 4.54 11.73
N PRO A 92 -5.98 4.52 11.59
CA PRO A 92 -6.86 3.87 12.57
C PRO A 92 -6.57 2.38 12.75
N VAL A 93 -6.28 1.67 11.64
CA VAL A 93 -5.91 0.25 11.68
C VAL A 93 -4.62 0.03 12.48
N HIS A 94 -3.60 0.88 12.27
CA HIS A 94 -2.33 0.77 12.99
C HIS A 94 -2.45 1.17 14.45
N TYR A 95 -3.34 2.10 14.78
CA TYR A 95 -3.68 2.42 16.16
C TYR A 95 -4.35 1.22 16.87
N ALA A 96 -5.33 0.58 16.24
CA ALA A 96 -5.99 -0.62 16.78
C ALA A 96 -5.01 -1.80 16.97
N LEU A 97 -3.94 -1.84 16.18
CA LEU A 97 -2.91 -2.86 16.21
C LEU A 97 -1.68 -2.48 17.04
N TRP A 98 -1.68 -1.32 17.72
CA TRP A 98 -0.50 -0.76 18.38
C TRP A 98 0.15 -1.71 19.41
N HIS A 99 -0.66 -2.49 20.12
CA HIS A 99 -0.18 -3.45 21.11
C HIS A 99 0.16 -4.83 20.53
N LYS A 100 -0.10 -5.05 19.23
CA LYS A 100 0.18 -6.31 18.53
C LYS A 100 1.50 -6.30 17.78
N PHE A 101 1.97 -5.10 17.41
CA PHE A 101 3.18 -4.92 16.62
C PHE A 101 4.13 -3.94 17.31
N PRO A 102 5.44 -4.05 17.06
CA PRO A 102 6.39 -3.09 17.60
C PRO A 102 6.24 -1.72 16.93
N ALA A 103 6.50 -0.65 17.68
CA ALA A 103 6.35 0.74 17.21
C ALA A 103 7.04 1.01 15.86
N TRP A 104 8.24 0.46 15.66
CA TRP A 104 8.99 0.62 14.41
C TRP A 104 8.24 0.09 13.18
N TYR A 105 7.44 -0.96 13.33
CA TYR A 105 6.66 -1.54 12.23
C TYR A 105 5.62 -0.54 11.73
N HIS A 106 4.92 0.13 12.64
CA HIS A 106 3.91 1.13 12.29
C HIS A 106 4.53 2.32 11.55
N VAL A 107 5.66 2.82 12.04
CA VAL A 107 6.38 3.93 11.42
C VAL A 107 6.82 3.56 10.01
N LEU A 108 7.45 2.39 9.83
CA LEU A 108 7.90 1.94 8.51
C LEU A 108 6.73 1.71 7.55
N PHE A 109 5.63 1.12 8.02
CA PHE A 109 4.45 0.92 7.17
C PHE A 109 3.87 2.26 6.70
N ILE A 110 3.63 3.20 7.62
CA ILE A 110 3.08 4.52 7.31
C ILE A 110 4.02 5.30 6.38
N ALA A 111 5.33 5.29 6.66
CA ALA A 111 6.33 5.90 5.80
C ALA A 111 6.29 5.29 4.39
N SER A 112 6.10 3.98 4.28
CA SER A 112 6.02 3.31 2.98
C SER A 112 4.81 3.75 2.15
N LEU A 113 3.66 4.03 2.77
CA LEU A 113 2.47 4.54 2.09
C LEU A 113 2.75 5.87 1.41
N VAL A 114 3.53 6.76 2.04
CA VAL A 114 3.88 8.06 1.47
C VAL A 114 4.97 7.89 0.42
N LEU A 115 6.12 7.33 0.80
CA LEU A 115 7.31 7.29 -0.03
C LEU A 115 7.08 6.48 -1.31
N PHE A 116 6.57 5.25 -1.19
CA PHE A 116 6.45 4.37 -2.35
C PHE A 116 5.29 4.76 -3.27
N THR A 117 4.18 5.29 -2.74
CA THR A 117 3.10 5.82 -3.59
C THR A 117 3.59 6.99 -4.43
N LEU A 118 4.34 7.93 -3.86
CA LEU A 118 4.90 9.04 -4.62
C LEU A 118 5.97 8.56 -5.61
N LEU A 119 6.86 7.65 -5.20
CA LEU A 119 7.84 7.03 -6.11
C LEU A 119 7.17 6.33 -7.30
N GLY A 120 6.09 5.60 -7.06
CA GLY A 120 5.31 4.93 -8.11
C GLY A 120 4.72 5.92 -9.09
N ALA A 121 4.16 7.03 -8.57
CA ALA A 121 3.56 8.07 -9.39
C ALA A 121 4.58 8.86 -10.24
N MET A 122 5.87 8.85 -9.86
CA MET A 122 6.94 9.52 -10.58
C MET A 122 7.50 8.74 -11.78
N ARG A 123 7.23 7.43 -11.92
CA ARG A 123 7.85 6.63 -13.00
C ARG A 123 7.33 7.02 -14.39
N ARG A 124 8.25 7.12 -15.37
CA ARG A 124 7.91 7.43 -16.76
C ARG A 124 7.31 6.18 -17.41
N LEU A 125 6.21 6.35 -18.13
CA LEU A 125 5.67 5.32 -19.00
C LEU A 125 6.36 5.45 -20.37
N PRO A 126 6.73 4.34 -21.03
CA PRO A 126 7.03 4.40 -22.46
C PRO A 126 5.81 4.98 -23.19
N ARG A 127 6.07 5.93 -24.09
CA ARG A 127 5.03 6.61 -24.88
C ARG A 127 4.45 5.67 -25.92
#